data_AF-A0A562P0M2-F1
#
_entry.id   AF-A0A562P0M2-F1
#
_cell.length_a   1.000
_cell.length_b   1.000
_cell.length_c   1.000
_cell.angle_alpha   90.00
_cell.angle_beta   90.00
_cell.angle_gamma   90.00
#
_symmetry.space_group_name_H-M   'P 1'
#
loop_
_entity.id
_entity.type
_entity.pdbx_description
1 polymer ?
#
loop_
_entity_poly.entity_id
_entity_poly.type
_entity_poly.pdbx_seq_one_letter_code
_entity_poly.pdbx_strand_id
1 'polypeptide(L)'
;MRALVLLAFLAGPAFAQDVVSYDDALLAACLNDVSKQEDEGTKGDPRLTCIGQPAAACMQGANGGTTVGMVQCLAKETAQWDKLLNDNYAKALKRFEAADAELKELGSAASPATPVLKEAQRSWISYRDKSCEFEAVRYQGGTAGGPAAGTCALDLTAAQALRLMDIAGDGVGE
;
A
#
# COMPACT_ATOMS: atom_id res chain seq x y z
N MET A 1 -29.21 5.86 -56.11
CA MET A 1 -28.04 5.16 -55.55
C MET A 1 -27.25 6.12 -54.67
N ARG A 2 -27.45 6.06 -53.35
CA ARG A 2 -26.55 6.65 -52.34
C ARG A 2 -26.63 5.73 -51.13
N ALA A 3 -25.71 4.78 -51.05
CA ALA A 3 -25.53 3.97 -49.85
C ALA A 3 -24.59 4.75 -48.93
N LEU A 4 -25.12 5.26 -47.81
CA LEU A 4 -24.30 5.78 -46.71
C LEU A 4 -23.66 4.59 -45.99
N VAL A 5 -22.33 4.53 -46.01
CA VAL A 5 -21.54 3.63 -45.16
C VAL A 5 -21.34 4.32 -43.82
N LEU A 6 -22.04 3.83 -42.78
CA LEU A 6 -21.81 4.20 -41.39
C LEU A 6 -20.58 3.44 -40.87
N LEU A 7 -19.45 4.14 -40.69
CA LEU A 7 -18.32 3.64 -39.90
C LEU A 7 -18.68 3.71 -38.41
N ALA A 8 -18.95 2.55 -37.80
CA ALA A 8 -19.03 2.44 -36.35
C ALA A 8 -17.62 2.39 -35.75
N PHE A 9 -17.17 3.49 -35.14
CA PHE A 9 -15.99 3.49 -34.28
C PHE A 9 -16.31 2.72 -33.00
N LEU A 10 -15.81 1.49 -32.89
CA LEU A 10 -15.79 0.74 -31.63
C LEU A 10 -14.74 1.38 -30.72
N ALA A 11 -15.18 2.29 -29.84
CA ALA A 11 -14.37 2.77 -28.73
C ALA A 11 -14.21 1.61 -27.72
N GLY A 12 -13.14 0.82 -27.87
CA GLY A 12 -12.76 -0.19 -26.89
C GLY A 12 -12.33 0.46 -25.57
N PRO A 13 -12.52 -0.22 -24.42
CA PRO A 13 -12.05 0.28 -23.14
C PRO A 13 -10.52 0.42 -23.21
N ALA A 14 -10.01 1.60 -22.86
CA ALA A 14 -8.58 1.84 -22.72
C ALA A 14 -8.07 1.10 -21.49
N PHE A 15 -7.73 -0.19 -21.63
CA PHE A 15 -6.87 -0.85 -20.67
C PHE A 15 -5.54 -0.10 -20.68
N ALA A 16 -5.19 0.54 -19.56
CA ALA A 16 -3.86 1.11 -19.39
C ALA A 16 -2.85 0.01 -19.70
N GLN A 17 -2.05 0.23 -20.74
CA GLN A 17 -1.07 -0.75 -21.18
C GLN A 17 0.02 -0.80 -20.10
N ASP A 18 0.18 -1.94 -19.44
CA ASP A 18 1.35 -2.17 -18.60
C ASP A 18 2.58 -2.11 -19.49
N VAL A 19 3.43 -1.10 -19.29
CA VAL A 19 4.65 -0.89 -20.09
C VAL A 19 5.89 -1.48 -19.41
N VAL A 20 5.75 -1.95 -18.17
CA VAL A 20 6.82 -2.49 -17.33
C VAL A 20 6.63 -3.99 -17.06
N SER A 21 7.74 -4.68 -16.83
CA SER A 21 7.76 -6.02 -16.26
C SER A 21 7.97 -5.94 -14.76
N TYR A 22 7.04 -6.47 -13.98
CA TYR A 22 7.09 -6.48 -12.52
C TYR A 22 7.03 -7.91 -12.01
N ASP A 23 7.88 -8.25 -11.03
CA ASP A 23 7.90 -9.57 -10.40
C ASP A 23 7.15 -9.51 -9.06
N ASP A 24 5.96 -10.11 -9.05
CA ASP A 24 5.08 -10.14 -7.88
C ASP A 24 5.66 -10.95 -6.70
N ALA A 25 6.68 -11.79 -6.91
CA ALA A 25 7.25 -12.61 -5.85
C ALA A 25 8.26 -11.85 -4.97
N LEU A 26 8.83 -10.73 -5.45
CA LEU A 26 9.95 -10.06 -4.79
C LEU A 26 9.63 -9.55 -3.39
N LEU A 27 8.44 -8.95 -3.19
CA LEU A 27 8.06 -8.44 -1.88
C LEU A 27 7.93 -9.56 -0.85
N ALA A 28 7.23 -10.64 -1.22
CA ALA A 28 7.04 -11.78 -0.35
C ALA A 28 8.37 -12.48 -0.03
N ALA A 29 9.28 -12.60 -1.01
CA ALA A 29 10.61 -13.12 -0.80
C ALA A 29 11.39 -12.27 0.22
N CYS A 30 11.42 -10.94 0.05
CA CYS A 30 12.10 -10.04 0.98
C CYS A 30 11.55 -10.17 2.41
N LEU A 31 10.22 -10.11 2.58
CA LEU A 31 9.58 -10.24 3.91
C LEU A 31 9.89 -11.59 4.57
N ASN A 32 9.96 -12.67 3.78
CA ASN A 32 10.34 -14.00 4.27
C ASN A 32 11.81 -14.10 4.66
N ASP A 33 12.70 -13.35 4.02
CA ASP A 33 14.12 -13.38 4.32
C ASP A 33 14.45 -12.54 5.56
N VAL A 34 13.90 -11.33 5.68
CA VAL A 34 14.11 -10.47 6.86
C VAL A 34 13.48 -11.04 8.14
N SER A 35 12.42 -11.84 8.04
CA SER A 35 11.83 -12.53 9.20
C SER A 35 12.65 -13.70 9.73
N LYS A 36 13.64 -14.18 8.97
CA LYS A 36 14.57 -15.24 9.39
C LYS A 36 15.88 -14.68 9.96
N GLN A 37 16.13 -13.38 9.80
CA GLN A 37 17.32 -12.76 10.35
C GLN A 37 17.17 -12.69 11.86
N GLU A 38 18.10 -13.34 12.57
CA GLU A 38 18.21 -13.19 14.02
C GLU A 38 18.65 -11.75 14.33
N ASP A 39 18.19 -11.25 15.48
CA ASP A 39 18.32 -9.86 15.93
C ASP A 39 19.79 -9.54 16.27
N GLU A 40 20.65 -9.43 15.25
CA GLU A 40 22.05 -9.02 15.35
C GLU A 40 22.13 -7.50 15.61
N GLY A 41 21.63 -7.06 16.77
CA GLY A 41 21.81 -5.70 17.30
C GLY A 41 21.35 -4.56 16.39
N THR A 42 20.52 -4.84 15.38
CA THR A 42 20.06 -3.82 14.43
C THR A 42 18.90 -3.05 15.05
N LYS A 43 19.12 -1.76 15.32
CA LYS A 43 18.05 -0.88 15.81
C LYS A 43 17.09 -0.55 14.67
N GLY A 44 15.97 -1.26 14.58
CA GLY A 44 14.86 -0.93 13.66
C GLY A 44 14.09 -2.16 13.19
N ASP A 45 12.93 -1.94 12.59
CA ASP A 45 12.15 -3.00 11.96
C ASP A 45 12.80 -3.39 10.61
N PRO A 46 13.36 -4.60 10.46
CA PRO A 46 14.04 -5.01 9.23
C PRO A 46 13.09 -5.11 8.03
N ARG A 47 11.77 -5.21 8.24
CA ARG A 47 10.75 -5.24 7.18
C ARG A 47 10.70 -3.92 6.41
N LEU A 48 11.13 -2.81 7.02
CA LEU A 48 11.24 -1.51 6.35
C LEU A 48 12.24 -1.54 5.18
N THR A 49 13.22 -2.44 5.20
CA THR A 49 14.21 -2.56 4.12
C THR A 49 13.61 -3.14 2.82
N CYS A 50 12.44 -3.78 2.89
CA CYS A 50 11.75 -4.34 1.73
C CYS A 50 10.99 -3.29 0.92
N ILE A 51 10.71 -2.12 1.50
CA ILE A 51 9.93 -1.06 0.86
C ILE A 51 10.74 -0.49 -0.32
N GLY A 52 10.15 -0.51 -1.50
CA GLY A 52 10.75 0.00 -2.74
C GLY A 52 11.69 -0.98 -3.44
N GLN A 53 12.04 -2.12 -2.85
CA GLN A 53 12.93 -3.09 -3.51
C GLN A 53 12.31 -3.68 -4.79
N PRO A 54 11.08 -4.21 -4.79
CA PRO A 54 10.40 -4.65 -6.01
C PRO A 54 10.26 -3.53 -7.06
N ALA A 55 9.86 -2.33 -6.66
CA ALA A 55 9.72 -1.20 -7.57
C ALA A 55 11.07 -0.81 -8.17
N ALA A 56 12.15 -0.78 -7.38
CA ALA A 56 13.49 -0.51 -7.86
C ALA A 56 13.97 -1.55 -8.88
N ALA A 57 13.72 -2.85 -8.62
CA ALA A 57 14.02 -3.93 -9.56
C ALA A 57 13.23 -3.77 -10.87
N CYS A 58 11.93 -3.46 -10.78
CA CYS A 58 11.08 -3.17 -11.93
C CYS A 58 11.59 -1.97 -12.76
N MET A 59 12.10 -0.91 -12.11
CA MET A 59 12.64 0.26 -12.79
C MET A 59 13.92 -0.02 -13.59
N GLN A 60 14.67 -1.09 -13.27
CA GLN A 60 15.83 -1.53 -14.07
C GLN A 60 15.41 -2.28 -15.35
N GLY A 61 14.14 -2.67 -15.47
CA GLY A 61 13.60 -3.37 -16.63
C GLY A 61 13.30 -2.45 -17.82
N ALA A 62 12.87 -3.06 -18.92
CA ALA A 62 12.44 -2.32 -20.11
C ALA A 62 11.33 -1.31 -19.76
N ASN A 63 11.48 -0.07 -20.24
CA ASN A 63 10.62 1.09 -19.95
C ASN A 63 10.52 1.51 -18.47
N GLY A 64 11.09 0.76 -17.52
CA GLY A 64 10.99 1.00 -16.08
C GLY A 64 11.59 2.34 -15.63
N GLY A 65 12.67 2.79 -16.29
CA GLY A 65 13.31 4.07 -16.01
C GLY A 65 12.62 5.30 -16.62
N THR A 66 11.52 5.12 -17.38
CA THR A 66 10.73 6.26 -17.86
C THR A 66 9.84 6.79 -16.74
N THR A 67 9.43 8.06 -16.77
CA THR A 67 8.50 8.59 -15.76
C THR A 67 7.22 7.77 -15.63
N VAL A 68 6.66 7.31 -16.74
CA VAL A 68 5.46 6.45 -16.75
C VAL A 68 5.77 5.08 -16.16
N GLY A 69 6.90 4.48 -16.53
CA GLY A 69 7.35 3.21 -15.99
C GLY A 69 7.61 3.24 -14.49
N MET A 70 8.25 4.30 -13.99
CA MET A 70 8.48 4.52 -12.56
C MET A 70 7.16 4.55 -11.80
N VAL A 71 6.16 5.32 -12.28
CA VAL A 71 4.83 5.37 -11.66
C VAL A 71 4.16 4.00 -11.66
N GLN A 72 4.26 3.23 -12.74
CA GLN A 72 3.71 1.87 -12.80
C GLN A 72 4.41 0.91 -11.84
N CYS A 73 5.74 0.92 -11.77
CA CYS A 73 6.50 0.08 -10.82
C CYS A 73 6.12 0.39 -9.37
N LEU A 74 6.04 1.68 -9.00
CA LEU A 74 5.63 2.13 -7.67
C LEU A 74 4.17 1.75 -7.36
N ALA A 75 3.27 1.90 -8.33
CA ALA A 75 1.86 1.53 -8.15
C ALA A 75 1.67 0.02 -7.95
N LYS A 76 2.43 -0.82 -8.68
CA LYS A 76 2.38 -2.27 -8.54
C LYS A 76 2.84 -2.71 -7.16
N GLU A 77 3.96 -2.18 -6.65
CA GLU A 77 4.40 -2.50 -5.29
C GLU A 77 3.44 -1.94 -4.23
N THR A 78 2.96 -0.71 -4.40
CA THR A 78 1.94 -0.12 -3.51
C THR A 78 0.71 -1.02 -3.42
N ALA A 79 0.26 -1.62 -4.53
CA ALA A 79 -0.89 -2.53 -4.53
C ALA A 79 -0.64 -3.81 -3.72
N GLN A 80 0.59 -4.34 -3.72
CA GLN A 80 0.94 -5.49 -2.88
C GLN A 80 0.92 -5.12 -1.39
N TRP A 81 1.49 -3.97 -1.03
CA TRP A 81 1.43 -3.44 0.33
C TRP A 81 0.00 -3.12 0.78
N ASP A 82 -0.84 -2.58 -0.10
CA ASP A 82 -2.25 -2.29 0.20
C ASP A 82 -3.04 -3.58 0.44
N LYS A 83 -2.73 -4.66 -0.28
CA LYS A 83 -3.30 -5.97 0.02
C LYS A 83 -2.93 -6.44 1.43
N LEU A 84 -1.64 -6.35 1.81
CA LEU A 84 -1.19 -6.70 3.16
C LEU A 84 -1.85 -5.82 4.23
N LEU A 85 -1.98 -4.52 3.96
CA LEU A 85 -2.65 -3.56 4.82
C LEU A 85 -4.10 -3.97 5.09
N ASN A 86 -4.88 -4.27 4.05
CA ASN A 86 -6.28 -4.64 4.20
C ASN A 86 -6.45 -6.00 4.89
N ASP A 87 -5.59 -6.98 4.57
CA ASP A 87 -5.59 -8.29 5.23
C ASP A 87 -5.32 -8.15 6.74
N ASN A 88 -4.34 -7.33 7.13
CA ASN A 88 -4.00 -7.09 8.53
C ASN A 88 -5.04 -6.23 9.25
N TYR A 89 -5.61 -5.23 8.57
CA TYR A 89 -6.72 -4.44 9.10
C TYR A 89 -7.92 -5.33 9.46
N ALA A 90 -8.29 -6.26 8.58
CA ALA A 90 -9.40 -7.19 8.83
C ALA A 90 -9.12 -8.12 10.03
N LYS A 91 -7.89 -8.62 10.17
CA LYS A 91 -7.46 -9.41 11.34
C LYS A 91 -7.55 -8.60 12.64
N ALA A 92 -7.00 -7.38 12.63
CA ALA A 92 -7.04 -6.47 13.77
C ALA A 92 -8.48 -6.13 14.17
N LEU A 93 -9.35 -5.81 13.21
CA LEU A 93 -10.77 -5.55 13.47
C LEU A 93 -11.46 -6.73 14.15
N LYS A 94 -11.33 -7.93 13.58
CA LYS A 94 -11.96 -9.14 14.14
C LYS A 94 -11.54 -9.36 15.59
N ARG A 95 -10.26 -9.13 15.89
CA ARG A 95 -9.68 -9.27 17.23
C ARG A 95 -10.28 -8.25 18.20
N PHE A 96 -10.26 -6.96 17.86
CA PHE A 96 -10.78 -5.92 18.74
C PHE A 96 -12.30 -5.99 18.88
N GLU A 97 -13.03 -6.46 17.88
CA GLU A 97 -14.47 -6.71 17.99
C GLU A 97 -14.76 -7.80 19.03
N ALA A 98 -13.94 -8.84 19.10
CA ALA A 98 -14.05 -9.88 20.14
C ALA A 98 -13.71 -9.34 21.53
N ALA A 99 -12.61 -8.58 21.66
CA ALA A 99 -12.19 -7.98 22.93
C ALA A 99 -13.21 -6.95 23.45
N ASP A 100 -13.75 -6.10 22.57
CA ASP A 100 -14.78 -5.13 22.92
C ASP A 100 -16.07 -5.81 23.40
N ALA A 101 -16.44 -6.95 22.79
CA ALA A 101 -17.58 -7.75 23.24
C ALA A 101 -17.35 -8.35 24.64
N GLU A 102 -16.16 -8.91 24.90
CA GLU A 102 -15.80 -9.45 26.22
C GLU A 102 -15.83 -8.36 27.31
N LEU A 103 -15.21 -7.21 27.05
CA LEU A 103 -15.21 -6.07 27.98
C LEU A 103 -16.62 -5.59 28.29
N LYS A 104 -17.51 -5.60 27.29
CA LYS A 104 -18.92 -5.25 27.46
C LYS A 104 -19.66 -6.24 28.37
N GLU A 105 -19.46 -7.54 28.18
CA GLU A 105 -20.07 -8.58 29.03
C GLU A 105 -19.57 -8.49 30.48
N LEU A 106 -18.32 -8.09 30.69
CA LEU A 106 -17.74 -7.85 32.02
C LEU A 106 -18.20 -6.53 32.67
N GLY A 107 -19.03 -5.73 31.99
CA GLY A 107 -19.48 -4.42 32.48
C GLY A 107 -18.36 -3.38 32.59
N SER A 108 -17.30 -3.55 31.81
CA SER A 108 -16.15 -2.64 31.81
C SER A 108 -16.54 -1.23 31.36
N ALA A 109 -15.97 -0.22 32.00
CA ALA A 109 -16.07 1.19 31.59
C ALA A 109 -15.03 1.59 30.53
N ALA A 110 -14.19 0.64 30.06
CA ALA A 110 -13.19 0.91 29.04
C ALA A 110 -13.85 1.32 27.71
N SER A 111 -13.17 2.21 26.98
CA SER A 111 -13.64 2.61 25.65
C SER A 111 -13.37 1.49 24.62
N PRO A 112 -14.33 1.18 23.73
CA PRO A 112 -14.15 0.13 22.73
C PRO A 112 -13.08 0.53 21.69
N ALA A 113 -12.17 -0.38 21.39
CA ALA A 113 -11.04 -0.15 20.48
C ALA A 113 -11.48 -0.12 19.01
N THR A 114 -12.47 -0.94 18.63
CA THR A 114 -12.94 -1.08 17.25
C THR A 114 -13.34 0.24 16.58
N PRO A 115 -14.24 1.07 17.16
CA PRO A 115 -14.62 2.34 16.52
C PRO A 115 -13.44 3.32 16.40
N VAL A 116 -12.51 3.28 17.35
CA VAL A 116 -11.29 4.13 17.32
C VAL A 116 -10.36 3.67 16.20
N LEU A 117 -10.12 2.36 16.04
CA LEU A 117 -9.31 1.83 14.95
C LEU A 117 -9.92 2.15 13.57
N LYS A 118 -11.24 2.03 13.42
CA LYS A 118 -11.95 2.39 12.19
C LYS A 118 -11.76 3.87 11.83
N GLU A 119 -11.84 4.76 12.81
CA GLU A 119 -11.64 6.20 12.59
C GLU A 119 -10.17 6.54 12.31
N ALA A 120 -9.23 5.92 13.02
CA ALA A 120 -7.80 6.07 12.79
C ALA A 120 -7.43 5.68 11.34
N GLN A 121 -7.97 4.58 10.82
CA GLN A 121 -7.70 4.14 9.45
C GLN A 121 -8.28 5.11 8.41
N ARG A 122 -9.49 5.65 8.62
CA ARG A 122 -10.06 6.68 7.73
C ARG A 122 -9.25 7.97 7.72
N SER A 123 -8.83 8.42 8.91
CA SER A 123 -7.99 9.60 9.06
C SER A 123 -6.62 9.41 8.40
N TRP A 124 -6.04 8.22 8.51
CA TRP A 124 -4.79 7.87 7.82
C TRP A 124 -4.91 7.94 6.30
N ILE A 125 -6.01 7.48 5.70
CA ILE A 125 -6.24 7.61 4.24
C ILE A 125 -6.18 9.08 3.81
N SER A 126 -6.88 9.96 4.53
CA SER A 126 -6.86 11.41 4.26
C SER A 126 -5.45 12.00 4.37
N TYR A 127 -4.70 11.60 5.41
CA TYR A 127 -3.31 11.99 5.58
C TYR A 127 -2.45 11.53 4.40
N ARG A 128 -2.49 10.25 4.04
CA ARG A 128 -1.74 9.69 2.90
C ARG A 128 -2.03 10.46 1.62
N ASP A 129 -3.31 10.61 1.29
CA ASP A 129 -3.71 11.20 0.02
C ASP A 129 -3.25 12.66 -0.07
N LYS A 130 -3.36 13.44 1.02
CA LYS A 130 -2.91 14.84 1.06
C LYS A 130 -1.39 15.00 1.12
N SER A 131 -0.69 14.11 1.82
CA SER A 131 0.77 14.07 1.82
C SER A 131 1.31 13.80 0.43
N CYS A 132 0.74 12.83 -0.30
CA CYS A 132 1.27 12.44 -1.60
C CYS A 132 0.83 13.39 -2.73
N GLU A 133 -0.34 14.03 -2.61
CA GLU A 133 -0.70 15.17 -3.46
C GLU A 133 0.32 16.31 -3.31
N PHE A 134 0.70 16.65 -2.08
CA PHE A 134 1.71 17.67 -1.81
C PHE A 134 3.05 17.32 -2.46
N GLU A 135 3.51 16.06 -2.37
CA GLU A 135 4.76 15.64 -3.01
C GLU A 135 4.75 15.85 -4.53
N ALA A 136 3.63 15.62 -5.22
CA ALA A 136 3.51 15.96 -6.64
C ALA A 136 3.53 17.47 -6.90
N VAL A 137 2.77 18.25 -6.12
CA VAL A 137 2.58 19.70 -6.34
C VAL A 137 3.88 20.48 -6.19
N ARG A 138 4.81 20.02 -5.35
CA ARG A 138 6.15 20.64 -5.19
C ARG A 138 6.95 20.72 -6.49
N TYR A 139 6.65 19.86 -7.46
CA TYR A 139 7.28 19.86 -8.78
C TYR A 139 6.60 20.78 -9.80
N GLN A 140 5.54 21.50 -9.42
CA GLN A 140 4.89 22.55 -10.24
C GLN A 140 4.51 22.12 -11.66
N GLY A 141 4.05 20.87 -11.82
CA GLY A 141 3.67 20.30 -13.13
C GLY A 141 4.82 19.66 -13.90
N GLY A 142 6.04 19.60 -13.34
CA GLY A 142 7.14 18.83 -13.89
C GLY A 142 6.88 17.32 -13.86
N THR A 143 7.51 16.58 -14.78
CA THR A 143 7.32 15.13 -14.94
C THR A 143 7.73 14.32 -13.71
N ALA A 144 8.64 14.84 -12.88
CA ALA A 144 9.05 14.21 -11.63
C ALA A 144 7.94 14.18 -10.54
N GLY A 145 6.87 14.96 -10.68
CA GLY A 145 5.77 14.98 -9.71
C GLY A 145 5.03 13.64 -9.60
N GLY A 146 4.88 12.92 -10.70
CA GLY A 146 4.24 11.59 -10.70
C GLY A 146 4.99 10.57 -9.85
N PRO A 147 6.28 10.29 -10.15
CA PRO A 147 7.11 9.41 -9.33
C PRO A 147 7.20 9.86 -7.87
N ALA A 148 7.29 11.16 -7.59
CA ALA A 148 7.34 11.66 -6.21
C ALA A 148 6.09 11.31 -5.39
N ALA A 149 4.89 11.51 -5.95
CA ALA A 149 3.65 11.07 -5.33
C ALA A 149 3.57 9.54 -5.20
N GLY A 150 4.07 8.81 -6.21
CA GLY A 150 4.13 7.34 -6.20
C GLY A 150 5.02 6.79 -5.08
N THR A 151 6.19 7.38 -4.86
CA THR A 151 7.09 7.00 -3.74
C THR A 151 6.43 7.28 -2.39
N CYS A 152 5.83 8.46 -2.22
CA CYS A 152 5.08 8.76 -1.00
C CYS A 152 3.97 7.74 -0.72
N ALA A 153 3.20 7.39 -1.76
CA ALA A 153 2.09 6.45 -1.61
C ALA A 153 2.58 5.05 -1.21
N LEU A 154 3.69 4.61 -1.81
CA LEU A 154 4.35 3.36 -1.46
C LEU A 154 4.80 3.35 0.00
N ASP A 155 5.60 4.34 0.41
CA ASP A 155 6.19 4.40 1.75
C ASP A 155 5.12 4.44 2.84
N LEU A 156 4.11 5.30 2.69
CA LEU A 156 3.04 5.44 3.67
C LEU A 156 2.16 4.20 3.74
N THR A 157 1.85 3.57 2.60
CA THR A 157 1.04 2.35 2.55
C THR A 157 1.78 1.18 3.18
N ALA A 158 3.06 1.00 2.85
CA ALA A 158 3.89 -0.05 3.41
C ALA A 158 4.06 0.10 4.93
N ALA A 159 4.37 1.31 5.41
CA ALA A 159 4.48 1.59 6.84
C ALA A 159 3.17 1.29 7.59
N GLN A 160 2.02 1.65 7.02
CA GLN A 160 0.72 1.32 7.61
C GLN A 160 0.41 -0.18 7.59
N ALA A 161 0.80 -0.87 6.52
CA ALA A 161 0.66 -2.33 6.42
C ALA A 161 1.43 -3.05 7.53
N LEU A 162 2.66 -2.62 7.81
CA LEU A 162 3.51 -3.16 8.88
C LEU A 162 2.96 -2.81 10.27
N ARG A 163 2.55 -1.55 10.49
CA ARG A 163 1.90 -1.15 11.75
C ARG A 163 0.66 -2.00 12.05
N LEU A 164 -0.18 -2.26 11.03
CA LEU A 164 -1.36 -3.11 11.20
C LEU A 164 -1.01 -4.59 11.35
N MET A 165 0.11 -5.04 10.77
CA MET A 165 0.64 -6.39 10.98
C MET A 165 0.99 -6.61 12.46
N ASP A 166 1.67 -5.62 13.07
CA ASP A 166 2.03 -5.67 14.49
C ASP A 166 0.77 -5.63 15.37
N ILE A 167 -0.14 -4.69 15.12
CA ILE A 167 -1.44 -4.64 15.83
C ILE A 167 -2.25 -5.92 15.69
N ALA A 168 -2.19 -6.58 14.53
CA ALA A 168 -2.87 -7.86 14.33
C ALA A 168 -2.19 -9.00 15.12
N GLY A 169 -0.87 -8.95 15.28
CA GLY A 169 -0.05 -9.93 16.01
C GLY A 169 -0.06 -9.75 17.53
N ASP A 170 0.14 -8.54 18.05
CA ASP A 170 0.39 -8.24 19.46
C ASP A 170 -0.81 -8.53 20.36
N GLY A 171 -0.62 -9.35 21.41
CA GLY A 171 -1.55 -9.65 22.53
C GLY A 171 -2.41 -8.45 22.97
N VAL A 172 -3.73 -8.65 23.23
CA VAL A 172 -4.50 -7.60 23.91
C VAL A 172 -4.16 -7.75 25.37
N GLY A 173 -3.19 -6.97 25.86
CA GLY A 173 -2.84 -6.91 27.27
C GLY A 173 -1.66 -7.77 27.72
N GLU A 174 -0.53 -7.71 27.02
CA GLU A 174 0.76 -7.86 27.71
C GLU A 174 1.18 -6.56 28.40
#